data_AF-A0A969FJ72-F1
#
_entry.id   AF-A0A969FJ72-F1
#
_cell.length_a   1.000
_cell.length_b   1.000
_cell.length_c   1.000
_cell.angle_alpha   90.00
_cell.angle_beta   90.00
_cell.angle_gamma   90.00
#
_symmetry.space_group_name_H-M   'P 1'
#
loop_
_entity.id
_entity.type
_entity.pdbx_description
1 polymer ?
#
loop_
_entity_poly.entity_id
_entity_poly.type
_entity_poly.pdbx_seq_one_letter_code
_entity_poly.pdbx_strand_id
1 'polypeptide(L)'
;MNQRAQAYLNTHKLQALLQWAEEVTEGSEGNFNTAAKRAVAIYLALSLDRALDRALAPTLGLAHALDLALTRALALVRNRALVLARAHTLVLALALAYELRKIKIFKSVNFTDLITKLEALRVQVLDDNLPYEIRRAFDDQTLQLWLEALHLNSEVAKLTEDEVYALNAYFYANELIVRCKDAAVRVSPEVWAEIEGRMVTGRGRDEG
;
A
#
# COMPACT_ATOMS: atom_id res chain seq x y z
N MET A 1 -5.85 3.57 23.07
CA MET A 1 -6.32 3.84 21.69
C MET A 1 -5.90 2.74 20.72
N ASN A 2 -4.62 2.34 20.69
CA ASN A 2 -4.15 1.25 19.81
C ASN A 2 -4.96 -0.07 19.95
N GLN A 3 -5.23 -0.52 21.18
CA GLN A 3 -6.10 -1.70 21.42
C GLN A 3 -7.54 -1.57 20.87
N ARG A 4 -8.07 -0.35 20.77
CA ARG A 4 -9.40 -0.11 20.16
C ARG A 4 -9.30 -0.07 18.64
N ALA A 5 -8.20 0.41 18.08
CA ALA A 5 -7.97 0.34 16.63
C ALA A 5 -7.92 -1.12 16.16
N GLN A 6 -7.21 -1.98 16.89
CA GLN A 6 -7.11 -3.42 16.56
C GLN A 6 -8.46 -4.15 16.52
N ALA A 7 -9.49 -3.65 17.23
CA ALA A 7 -10.84 -4.24 17.17
C ALA A 7 -11.50 -4.11 15.78
N TYR A 8 -11.02 -3.20 14.93
CA TYR A 8 -11.46 -3.09 13.54
C TYR A 8 -10.88 -4.19 12.63
N LEU A 9 -9.81 -4.89 13.04
CA LEU A 9 -9.24 -6.00 12.28
C LEU A 9 -9.96 -7.32 12.60
N ASN A 10 -11.26 -7.32 12.37
CA ASN A 10 -12.18 -8.38 12.79
C ASN A 10 -12.37 -9.51 11.76
N THR A 11 -11.75 -9.42 10.58
CA THR A 11 -11.78 -10.47 9.56
C THR A 11 -10.39 -11.03 9.30
N HIS A 12 -10.33 -12.32 8.94
CA HIS A 12 -9.07 -12.96 8.54
C HIS A 12 -8.43 -12.31 7.32
N LYS A 13 -9.22 -11.74 6.39
CA LYS A 13 -8.68 -11.03 5.22
C LYS A 13 -7.93 -9.77 5.62
N LEU A 14 -8.48 -8.96 6.53
CA LEU A 14 -7.81 -7.75 7.01
C LEU A 14 -6.52 -8.09 7.75
N GLN A 15 -6.54 -9.11 8.60
CA GLN A 15 -5.34 -9.59 9.30
C GLN A 15 -4.29 -10.11 8.32
N ALA A 16 -4.70 -10.91 7.33
CA ALA A 16 -3.81 -11.42 6.29
C ALA A 16 -3.19 -10.30 5.43
N LEU A 17 -3.96 -9.24 5.14
CA LEU A 17 -3.47 -8.08 4.40
C LEU A 17 -2.37 -7.33 5.18
N LEU A 18 -2.56 -7.13 6.49
CA LEU A 18 -1.53 -6.49 7.33
C LEU A 18 -0.31 -7.38 7.52
N GLN A 19 -0.52 -8.69 7.66
CA GLN A 19 0.57 -9.67 7.75
C GLN A 19 1.40 -9.69 6.45
N TRP A 20 0.74 -9.73 5.29
CA TRP A 20 1.41 -9.61 4.00
C TRP A 20 2.25 -8.32 3.93
N ALA A 21 1.68 -7.19 4.34
CA ALA A 21 2.39 -5.90 4.31
C ALA A 21 3.63 -5.90 5.21
N GLU A 22 3.56 -6.56 6.37
CA GLU A 22 4.71 -6.77 7.25
C GLU A 22 5.79 -7.61 6.55
N GLU A 23 5.44 -8.78 6.03
CA GLU A 23 6.37 -9.70 5.38
C GLU A 23 7.10 -9.09 4.18
N VAL A 24 6.39 -8.35 3.33
CA VAL A 24 6.99 -7.78 2.12
C VAL A 24 7.87 -6.55 2.41
N THR A 25 7.70 -5.89 3.55
CA THR A 25 8.44 -4.66 3.91
C THR A 25 9.50 -4.87 5.00
N GLU A 26 9.43 -5.97 5.75
CA GLU A 26 10.37 -6.30 6.82
C GLU A 26 11.80 -6.42 6.29
N GLY A 27 12.75 -5.77 6.97
CA GLY A 27 14.17 -5.81 6.59
C GLY A 27 14.49 -5.15 5.24
N SER A 28 13.58 -4.35 4.67
CA SER A 28 13.81 -3.59 3.45
C SER A 28 14.86 -2.48 3.64
N GLU A 29 15.69 -2.25 2.62
CA GLU A 29 16.84 -1.33 2.67
C GLU A 29 16.46 0.15 2.83
N GLY A 30 15.25 0.55 2.40
CA GLY A 30 14.81 1.94 2.47
C GLY A 30 14.81 2.46 3.91
N ASN A 31 15.46 3.59 4.18
CA ASN A 31 15.52 4.17 5.53
C ASN A 31 14.28 5.02 5.83
N PHE A 32 13.12 4.36 5.92
CA PHE A 32 11.83 4.97 6.22
C PHE A 32 11.19 4.31 7.45
N ASN A 33 10.25 5.00 8.08
CA ASN A 33 9.49 4.46 9.20
C ASN A 33 8.80 3.13 8.82
N THR A 34 8.97 2.09 9.64
CA THR A 34 8.46 0.74 9.35
C THR A 34 6.95 0.71 9.18
N ALA A 35 6.19 1.37 10.05
CA ALA A 35 4.73 1.42 9.92
C ALA A 35 4.29 2.23 8.69
N ALA A 36 5.05 3.25 8.30
CA ALA A 36 4.79 3.99 7.06
C ALA A 36 5.00 3.10 5.82
N LYS A 37 6.05 2.28 5.79
CA LYS A 37 6.27 1.30 4.70
C LYS A 37 5.11 0.33 4.56
N ARG A 38 4.65 -0.25 5.68
CA ARG A 38 3.50 -1.17 5.72
C ARG A 38 2.22 -0.48 5.23
N ALA A 39 1.96 0.74 5.68
CA ALA A 39 0.81 1.53 5.23
C ALA A 39 0.84 1.78 3.71
N VAL A 40 2.01 2.09 3.14
CA VAL A 40 2.19 2.24 1.69
C VAL A 40 1.97 0.93 0.94
N ALA A 41 2.48 -0.20 1.46
CA ALA A 41 2.25 -1.51 0.84
C ALA A 41 0.75 -1.84 0.78
N ILE A 42 0.01 -1.59 1.86
CA ILE A 42 -1.45 -1.79 1.90
C ILE A 42 -2.16 -0.84 0.94
N TYR A 43 -1.78 0.44 0.93
CA TYR A 43 -2.33 1.40 -0.03
C TYR A 43 -2.14 0.92 -1.48
N LEU A 44 -0.94 0.43 -1.81
CA LEU A 44 -0.63 -0.11 -3.13
C LEU A 44 -1.50 -1.33 -3.46
N ALA A 45 -1.58 -2.31 -2.56
CA ALA A 45 -2.39 -3.51 -2.73
C ALA A 45 -3.86 -3.20 -3.02
N LEU A 46 -4.44 -2.26 -2.26
CA LEU A 46 -5.86 -1.90 -2.40
C LEU A 46 -6.13 -0.99 -3.59
N SER A 47 -5.13 -0.21 -4.02
CA SER A 47 -5.25 0.62 -5.23
C SER A 47 -5.25 -0.20 -6.52
N LEU A 48 -4.78 -1.45 -6.47
CA LEU A 48 -4.89 -2.40 -7.57
C LEU A 48 -6.33 -2.91 -7.75
N ASP A 49 -7.17 -2.83 -6.72
CA ASP A 49 -8.61 -3.09 -6.84
C ASP A 49 -9.38 -1.81 -7.16
N ARG A 50 -9.93 -1.75 -8.37
CA ARG A 50 -10.66 -0.59 -8.94
C ARG A 50 -11.81 -0.08 -8.06
N ALA A 51 -12.38 -0.92 -7.19
CA ALA A 51 -13.51 -0.56 -6.35
C ALA A 51 -13.14 0.33 -5.13
N LEU A 52 -11.87 0.31 -4.69
CA LEU A 52 -11.53 0.75 -3.33
C LEU A 52 -10.83 2.12 -3.24
N ASP A 53 -10.45 2.70 -4.37
CA ASP A 53 -9.64 3.92 -4.48
C ASP A 53 -10.14 5.12 -3.64
N ARG A 54 -11.47 5.34 -3.55
CA ARG A 54 -12.05 6.47 -2.77
C ARG A 54 -11.99 6.27 -1.26
N ALA A 55 -11.84 5.03 -0.80
CA ALA A 55 -11.86 4.71 0.61
C ALA A 55 -10.51 5.00 1.28
N LEU A 56 -9.39 5.03 0.54
CA LEU A 56 -8.03 4.90 1.06
C LEU A 56 -7.34 6.18 1.55
N ALA A 57 -8.05 7.30 1.66
CA ALA A 57 -7.47 8.56 2.14
C ALA A 57 -6.80 8.44 3.53
N PRO A 58 -7.38 7.72 4.53
CA PRO A 58 -6.76 7.58 5.85
C PRO A 58 -5.45 6.78 5.86
N THR A 59 -5.31 5.75 5.02
CA THR A 59 -4.08 4.95 4.91
C THR A 59 -2.88 5.80 4.51
N LEU A 60 -3.08 6.67 3.52
CA LEU A 60 -2.05 7.61 3.08
C LEU A 60 -1.83 8.75 4.09
N GLY A 61 -2.89 9.20 4.77
CA GLY A 61 -2.79 10.16 5.86
C GLY A 61 -1.90 9.66 7.00
N LEU A 62 -2.04 8.38 7.38
CA LEU A 62 -1.16 7.75 8.36
C LEU A 62 0.29 7.67 7.87
N ALA A 63 0.53 7.20 6.64
CA ALA A 63 1.88 7.13 6.06
C ALA A 63 2.56 8.51 6.04
N HIS A 64 1.80 9.56 5.73
CA HIS A 64 2.27 10.94 5.77
C HIS A 64 2.64 11.41 7.17
N ALA A 65 1.80 11.11 8.16
CA ALA A 65 2.03 11.48 9.54
C ALA A 65 3.25 10.77 10.14
N LEU A 66 3.50 9.52 9.73
CA LEU A 66 4.64 8.73 10.18
C LEU A 66 5.94 9.08 9.44
N ASP A 67 5.87 9.35 8.14
CA ASP A 67 7.05 9.60 7.31
C ASP A 67 6.73 10.49 6.10
N LEU A 68 6.96 11.78 6.30
CA LEU A 68 6.82 12.79 5.27
C LEU A 68 7.76 12.56 4.08
N ALA A 69 8.98 12.06 4.31
CA ALA A 69 9.96 11.84 3.26
C ALA A 69 9.53 10.68 2.35
N LEU A 70 9.02 9.59 2.93
CA LEU A 70 8.43 8.48 2.19
C LEU A 70 7.24 8.96 1.35
N THR A 71 6.35 9.75 1.94
CA THR A 71 5.16 10.25 1.23
C THR A 71 5.53 11.21 0.10
N ARG A 72 6.59 12.02 0.26
CA ARG A 72 7.12 12.87 -0.82
C ARG A 72 7.78 12.05 -1.92
N ALA A 73 8.56 11.04 -1.57
CA ALA A 73 9.13 10.11 -2.55
C ALA A 73 8.02 9.37 -3.33
N LEU A 74 6.87 9.17 -2.70
CA LEU A 74 5.69 8.55 -3.26
C LEU A 74 4.62 9.54 -3.71
N ALA A 75 4.93 10.84 -3.87
CA ALA A 75 3.96 11.84 -4.36
C ALA A 75 3.36 11.43 -5.73
N LEU A 76 4.11 10.60 -6.47
CA LEU A 76 3.68 9.94 -7.69
C LEU A 76 2.70 8.78 -7.44
N VAL A 77 2.84 8.01 -6.38
CA VAL A 77 1.95 6.89 -6.02
C VAL A 77 0.55 7.39 -5.69
N ARG A 78 0.43 8.51 -4.95
CA ARG A 78 -0.85 9.16 -4.64
C ARG A 78 -1.63 9.59 -5.90
N ASN A 79 -0.94 10.21 -6.85
CA ASN A 79 -1.58 10.70 -8.08
C ASN A 79 -1.74 9.60 -9.13
N ARG A 80 -0.98 8.50 -9.07
CA ARG A 80 -0.95 7.46 -10.12
C ARG A 80 -1.68 6.18 -9.75
N ALA A 81 -1.82 5.82 -8.47
CA ALA A 81 -2.71 4.75 -8.01
C ALA A 81 -4.17 5.05 -8.40
N LEU A 82 -4.59 6.30 -8.13
CA LEU A 82 -5.89 6.87 -8.54
C LEU A 82 -6.10 6.88 -10.07
N VAL A 83 -5.02 6.83 -10.85
CA VAL A 83 -5.02 6.91 -12.32
C VAL A 83 -4.74 5.54 -12.95
N LEU A 84 -4.13 4.58 -12.25
CA LEU A 84 -4.10 3.16 -12.63
C LEU A 84 -5.51 2.57 -12.53
N ALA A 85 -6.26 2.92 -11.49
CA ALA A 85 -7.65 2.52 -11.33
C ALA A 85 -8.58 3.15 -12.39
N ARG A 86 -8.27 4.36 -12.88
CA ARG A 86 -9.18 5.17 -13.72
C ARG A 86 -8.73 5.46 -15.16
N ALA A 87 -7.45 5.35 -15.47
CA ALA A 87 -6.88 5.80 -16.74
C ALA A 87 -5.82 4.86 -17.34
N HIS A 88 -5.94 3.54 -17.12
CA HIS A 88 -5.57 2.56 -18.15
C HIS A 88 -4.19 2.76 -18.81
N THR A 89 -3.15 3.17 -18.05
CA THR A 89 -1.87 3.60 -18.64
C THR A 89 -0.71 2.84 -18.01
N LEU A 90 -0.22 1.88 -18.79
CA LEU A 90 1.04 1.16 -18.58
C LEU A 90 2.23 2.09 -18.27
N VAL A 91 2.22 3.32 -18.79
CA VAL A 91 3.20 4.37 -18.48
C VAL A 91 3.25 4.68 -16.98
N LEU A 92 2.09 4.75 -16.32
CA LEU A 92 2.03 5.04 -14.89
C LEU A 92 2.41 3.83 -14.06
N ALA A 93 2.03 2.63 -14.51
CA ALA A 93 2.45 1.37 -13.93
C ALA A 93 3.99 1.27 -13.92
N LEU A 94 4.62 1.52 -15.07
CA LEU A 94 6.08 1.56 -15.18
C LEU A 94 6.70 2.59 -14.25
N ALA A 95 6.20 3.82 -14.28
CA ALA A 95 6.77 4.89 -13.48
C ALA A 95 6.63 4.62 -11.97
N LEU A 96 5.56 3.95 -11.54
CA LEU A 96 5.40 3.46 -10.17
C LEU A 96 6.44 2.39 -9.82
N ALA A 97 6.63 1.39 -10.68
CA ALA A 97 7.62 0.32 -10.46
C ALA A 97 9.06 0.88 -10.33
N TYR A 98 9.41 1.87 -11.16
CA TYR A 98 10.69 2.56 -11.09
C TYR A 98 10.91 3.28 -9.75
N GLU A 99 9.90 4.00 -9.25
CA GLU A 99 10.00 4.69 -7.96
C GLU A 99 10.08 3.71 -6.79
N LEU A 100 9.24 2.65 -6.79
CA LEU A 100 9.28 1.62 -5.74
C LEU A 100 10.63 0.91 -5.68
N ARG A 101 11.24 0.64 -6.84
CA ARG A 101 12.62 0.12 -6.93
C ARG A 101 13.65 1.07 -6.30
N LYS A 102 13.48 2.38 -6.50
CA LYS A 102 14.41 3.41 -5.99
C LYS A 102 14.33 3.58 -4.48
N ILE A 103 13.12 3.59 -3.92
CA ILE A 103 12.90 3.80 -2.49
C ILE A 103 13.13 2.53 -1.66
N LYS A 104 13.09 1.35 -2.28
CA LYS A 104 13.44 0.05 -1.66
C LYS A 104 12.67 -0.23 -0.37
N ILE A 105 11.36 0.03 -0.36
CA ILE A 105 10.48 -0.28 0.79
C ILE A 105 10.01 -1.73 0.82
N PHE A 106 10.20 -2.48 -0.27
CA PHE A 106 9.92 -3.90 -0.36
C PHE A 106 11.24 -4.68 -0.34
N LYS A 107 11.30 -5.76 0.43
CA LYS A 107 12.46 -6.65 0.51
C LYS A 107 12.41 -7.74 -0.57
N SER A 108 11.25 -8.34 -0.75
CA SER A 108 11.07 -9.55 -1.57
C SER A 108 10.65 -9.29 -3.02
N VAL A 109 10.22 -8.06 -3.34
CA VAL A 109 9.67 -7.74 -4.67
C VAL A 109 10.78 -7.47 -5.69
N ASN A 110 10.84 -8.27 -6.76
CA ASN A 110 11.78 -8.07 -7.86
C ASN A 110 11.25 -7.02 -8.86
N PHE A 111 11.45 -5.73 -8.54
CA PHE A 111 11.03 -4.65 -9.42
C PHE A 111 11.76 -4.61 -10.75
N THR A 112 12.97 -5.17 -10.85
CA THR A 112 13.71 -5.23 -12.14
C THR A 112 12.99 -6.15 -13.12
N ASP A 113 12.54 -7.32 -12.66
CA ASP A 113 11.74 -8.24 -13.47
C ASP A 113 10.38 -7.62 -13.85
N LEU A 114 9.68 -7.01 -12.89
CA LEU A 114 8.40 -6.33 -13.15
C LEU A 114 8.55 -5.22 -14.21
N ILE A 115 9.56 -4.35 -14.07
CA ILE A 115 9.82 -3.28 -15.05
C ILE A 115 10.06 -3.88 -16.44
N THR A 116 10.89 -4.92 -16.53
CA THR A 116 11.21 -5.58 -17.80
C THR A 116 9.95 -6.12 -18.48
N LYS A 117 9.07 -6.79 -17.73
CA LYS A 117 7.81 -7.33 -18.26
C LYS A 117 6.84 -6.22 -18.69
N LEU A 118 6.72 -5.15 -17.90
CA LEU A 118 5.89 -3.99 -18.23
C LEU A 118 6.41 -3.24 -19.47
N GLU A 119 7.73 -3.15 -19.67
CA GLU A 119 8.32 -2.56 -20.87
C GLU A 119 8.07 -3.43 -22.11
N ALA A 120 8.22 -4.74 -22.00
CA ALA A 120 7.89 -5.67 -23.07
C ALA A 120 6.41 -5.58 -23.47
N LEU A 121 5.52 -5.44 -22.49
CA LEU A 121 4.09 -5.20 -22.72
C LEU A 121 3.86 -3.87 -23.46
N ARG A 122 4.64 -2.84 -23.14
CA ARG A 122 4.50 -1.50 -23.73
C ARG A 122 4.87 -1.48 -25.20
N VAL A 123 5.91 -2.20 -25.60
CA VAL A 123 6.35 -2.26 -26.99
C VAL A 123 5.28 -2.90 -27.90
N GLN A 124 4.42 -3.75 -27.36
CA GLN A 124 3.31 -4.36 -28.11
C GLN A 124 2.18 -3.35 -28.39
N VAL A 125 2.18 -2.19 -27.74
CA VAL A 125 1.13 -1.17 -27.80
C VAL A 125 1.74 0.16 -28.20
N LEU A 126 1.88 0.37 -29.51
CA LEU A 126 2.39 1.61 -30.09
C LEU A 126 1.29 2.51 -30.67
N ASP A 127 0.02 2.08 -30.62
CA ASP A 127 -1.11 2.81 -31.22
C ASP A 127 -2.14 3.23 -30.15
N ASP A 128 -2.42 4.53 -30.07
CA ASP A 128 -3.40 5.10 -29.15
C ASP A 128 -4.86 4.82 -29.58
N ASN A 129 -5.08 4.33 -30.81
CA ASN A 129 -6.40 4.03 -31.37
C ASN A 129 -6.86 2.59 -31.19
N LEU A 130 -6.24 1.82 -30.29
CA LEU A 130 -6.61 0.43 -30.07
C LEU A 130 -8.08 0.26 -29.67
N PRO A 131 -8.77 -0.78 -30.17
CA PRO A 131 -10.09 -1.20 -29.70
C PRO A 131 -10.16 -1.34 -28.17
N TYR A 132 -11.35 -1.13 -27.61
CA TYR A 132 -11.56 -1.18 -26.16
C TYR A 132 -11.20 -2.53 -25.53
N GLU A 133 -11.51 -3.62 -26.22
CA GLU A 133 -11.28 -5.00 -25.79
C GLU A 133 -9.78 -5.29 -25.69
N ILE A 134 -9.01 -4.77 -26.64
CA ILE A 134 -7.56 -4.87 -26.66
C ILE A 134 -6.97 -4.06 -25.49
N ARG A 135 -7.44 -2.82 -25.29
CA ARG A 135 -7.05 -2.00 -24.13
C ARG A 135 -7.34 -2.69 -22.79
N ARG A 136 -8.53 -3.31 -22.67
CA ARG A 136 -8.90 -4.07 -21.47
C ARG A 136 -7.95 -5.24 -21.22
N ALA A 137 -7.63 -6.03 -22.24
CA ALA A 137 -6.70 -7.15 -22.08
C ALA A 137 -5.32 -6.69 -21.60
N PHE A 138 -4.85 -5.53 -22.06
CA PHE A 138 -3.60 -4.93 -21.59
C PHE A 138 -3.67 -4.46 -20.13
N ASP A 139 -4.80 -3.89 -19.70
CA ASP A 139 -4.99 -3.53 -18.29
C ASP A 139 -4.98 -4.77 -17.40
N ASP A 140 -5.68 -5.83 -17.81
CA ASP A 140 -5.76 -7.08 -17.06
C ASP A 140 -4.37 -7.72 -16.93
N GLN A 141 -3.57 -7.71 -18.01
CA GLN A 141 -2.18 -8.16 -17.98
C GLN A 141 -1.29 -7.28 -17.10
N THR A 142 -1.45 -5.95 -17.16
CA THR A 142 -0.71 -5.02 -16.31
C THR A 142 -0.99 -5.28 -14.82
N LEU A 143 -2.27 -5.42 -14.46
CA LEU A 143 -2.71 -5.75 -13.11
C LEU A 143 -2.14 -7.09 -12.65
N GLN A 144 -2.20 -8.11 -13.52
CA GLN A 144 -1.67 -9.43 -13.20
C GLN A 144 -0.16 -9.40 -12.92
N LEU A 145 0.62 -8.70 -13.73
CA LEU A 145 2.07 -8.52 -13.49
C LEU A 145 2.36 -7.89 -12.13
N TRP A 146 1.55 -6.91 -11.71
CA TRP A 146 1.68 -6.28 -10.40
C TRP A 146 1.33 -7.25 -9.26
N LEU A 147 0.23 -7.98 -9.36
CA LEU A 147 -0.17 -8.97 -8.35
C LEU A 147 0.87 -10.08 -8.21
N GLU A 148 1.40 -10.57 -9.32
CA GLU A 148 2.46 -11.58 -9.36
C GLU A 148 3.74 -11.07 -8.70
N ALA A 149 4.19 -9.85 -9.05
CA ALA A 149 5.41 -9.27 -8.48
C ALA A 149 5.28 -9.00 -6.98
N LEU A 150 4.08 -8.62 -6.51
CA LEU A 150 3.79 -8.39 -5.10
C LEU A 150 3.52 -9.68 -4.31
N HIS A 151 3.47 -10.83 -4.99
CA HIS A 151 3.02 -12.10 -4.43
C HIS A 151 1.69 -11.97 -3.67
N LEU A 152 0.81 -11.08 -4.16
CA LEU A 152 -0.43 -10.73 -3.49
C LEU A 152 -1.56 -11.60 -4.02
N ASN A 153 -2.21 -12.34 -3.12
CA ASN A 153 -3.41 -13.09 -3.45
C ASN A 153 -4.55 -12.10 -3.78
N SER A 154 -5.14 -12.25 -4.96
CA SER A 154 -6.24 -11.39 -5.43
C SER A 154 -7.47 -11.44 -4.51
N GLU A 155 -7.69 -12.54 -3.77
CA GLU A 155 -8.78 -12.68 -2.80
C GLU A 155 -8.58 -11.86 -1.53
N VAL A 156 -7.31 -11.59 -1.16
CA VAL A 156 -6.95 -10.73 -0.01
C VAL A 156 -6.99 -9.25 -0.41
N ALA A 157 -6.73 -8.95 -1.68
CA ALA A 157 -6.85 -7.60 -2.23
C ALA A 157 -8.32 -7.16 -2.43
N LYS A 158 -9.22 -8.11 -2.67
CA LYS A 158 -10.67 -7.88 -2.85
C LYS A 158 -11.41 -7.85 -1.51
N LEU A 159 -11.52 -6.65 -0.95
CA LEU A 159 -12.24 -6.40 0.28
C LEU A 159 -13.72 -6.10 0.02
N THR A 160 -14.59 -6.50 0.94
CA THR A 160 -16.00 -6.06 0.97
C THR A 160 -16.11 -4.60 1.44
N GLU A 161 -17.25 -3.96 1.21
CA GLU A 161 -17.49 -2.59 1.70
C GLU A 161 -17.33 -2.48 3.24
N ASP A 162 -17.78 -3.49 3.99
CA ASP A 162 -17.62 -3.54 5.45
C ASP A 162 -16.16 -3.67 5.86
N GLU A 163 -15.39 -4.51 5.17
CA GLU A 163 -13.95 -4.67 5.42
C GLU A 163 -13.19 -3.38 5.12
N VAL A 164 -13.58 -2.67 4.07
CA VAL A 164 -13.01 -1.37 3.70
C VAL A 164 -13.33 -0.32 4.74
N TYR A 165 -14.57 -0.27 5.21
CA TYR A 165 -14.98 0.64 6.29
C TYR A 165 -14.19 0.37 7.57
N ALA A 166 -14.07 -0.91 7.97
CA ALA A 166 -13.30 -1.30 9.14
C ALA A 166 -11.82 -0.94 9.01
N LEU A 167 -11.21 -1.22 7.85
CA LEU A 167 -9.82 -0.88 7.57
C LEU A 167 -9.58 0.64 7.59
N ASN A 168 -10.52 1.43 7.07
CA ASN A 168 -10.46 2.89 7.17
C ASN A 168 -10.53 3.39 8.60
N ALA A 169 -11.43 2.84 9.41
CA ALA A 169 -11.53 3.18 10.81
C ALA A 169 -10.24 2.82 11.57
N TYR A 170 -9.61 1.69 11.23
CA TYR A 170 -8.29 1.30 11.74
C TYR A 170 -7.22 2.34 11.40
N PHE A 171 -7.07 2.69 10.11
CA PHE A 171 -6.04 3.65 9.69
C PHE A 171 -6.27 5.05 10.24
N TYR A 172 -7.52 5.51 10.26
CA TYR A 172 -7.89 6.80 10.85
C TYR A 172 -7.58 6.86 12.34
N ALA A 173 -7.89 5.80 13.09
CA ALA A 173 -7.54 5.72 14.52
C ALA A 173 -6.02 5.79 14.74
N ASN A 174 -5.23 5.10 13.91
CA ASN A 174 -3.77 5.19 13.96
C ASN A 174 -3.26 6.58 13.59
N GLU A 175 -3.85 7.23 12.58
CA GLU A 175 -3.50 8.60 12.18
C GLU A 175 -3.73 9.58 13.33
N LEU A 176 -4.87 9.46 14.03
CA LEU A 176 -5.17 10.28 15.21
C LEU A 176 -4.15 10.04 16.34
N ILE A 177 -3.73 8.80 16.57
CA ILE A 177 -2.70 8.49 17.56
C ILE A 177 -1.39 9.20 17.21
N VAL A 178 -0.98 9.17 15.93
CA VAL A 178 0.23 9.87 15.48
C VAL A 178 0.09 11.38 15.60
N ARG A 179 -1.06 11.96 15.23
CA ARG A 179 -1.30 13.42 15.42
C ARG A 179 -1.28 13.85 16.88
N CYS A 180 -1.69 12.98 17.80
CA CYS A 180 -1.59 13.24 19.24
C CYS A 180 -0.13 13.32 19.72
N LYS A 181 0.86 12.80 18.98
CA LYS A 181 2.30 12.95 19.28
C LYS A 181 2.71 14.41 19.40
N ASP A 182 2.25 15.25 18.49
CA ASP A 182 2.59 16.66 18.46
C ASP A 182 1.99 17.44 19.63
N ALA A 183 0.90 16.92 20.23
CA ALA A 183 0.26 17.50 21.41
C ALA A 183 0.75 16.90 22.75
N ALA A 184 1.43 15.75 22.71
CA ALA A 184 1.80 14.98 23.90
C ALA A 184 3.22 15.32 24.39
N VAL A 185 3.34 16.37 25.20
CA VAL A 185 4.62 16.88 25.77
C VAL A 185 5.34 15.85 26.69
N ARG A 186 4.69 14.75 27.09
CA ARG A 186 5.17 13.85 28.17
C ARG A 186 5.59 12.45 27.75
N VAL A 187 5.56 12.11 26.46
CA VAL A 187 5.88 10.75 26.00
C VAL A 187 7.26 10.78 25.34
N SER A 188 8.17 9.89 25.79
CA SER A 188 9.54 9.87 25.27
C SER A 188 9.60 9.36 23.81
N PRO A 189 10.66 9.71 23.06
CA PRO A 189 10.86 9.21 21.70
C PRO A 189 10.87 7.69 21.59
N GLU A 190 11.43 6.98 22.59
CA GLU A 190 11.51 5.52 22.62
C GLU A 190 10.12 4.90 22.77
N VAL A 191 9.28 5.46 23.64
CA VAL A 191 7.89 5.02 23.80
C VAL A 191 7.10 5.25 22.51
N TRP A 192 7.33 6.37 21.82
CA TRP A 192 6.73 6.61 20.51
C TRP A 192 7.19 5.60 19.45
N ALA A 193 8.48 5.24 19.41
CA ALA A 193 8.98 4.23 18.50
C ALA A 193 8.33 2.85 18.75
N GLU A 194 8.09 2.47 20.01
CA GLU A 194 7.36 1.24 20.36
C GLU A 194 5.88 1.31 19.95
N ILE A 195 5.23 2.47 20.10
CA ILE A 195 3.85 2.68 19.63
C ILE A 195 3.79 2.52 18.10
N GLU A 196 4.66 3.21 17.36
CA GLU A 196 4.73 3.15 15.91
C GLU A 196 5.09 1.74 15.41
N GLY A 197 5.99 1.02 16.07
CA GLY A 197 6.36 -0.36 15.71
C GLY A 197 5.19 -1.35 15.73
N ARG A 198 4.17 -1.09 16.57
CA ARG A 198 2.93 -1.88 16.68
C ARG A 198 1.81 -1.40 15.75
N MET A 199 2.01 -0.32 15.01
CA MET A 199 1.04 0.13 14.02
C MET A 199 1.15 -0.70 12.75
N VAL A 200 -0.01 -0.91 12.12
CA VAL A 200 -0.12 -1.61 10.84
C VAL A 200 0.42 -3.04 10.92
N THR A 201 0.14 -3.74 12.02
CA THR A 201 0.45 -5.16 12.21
C THR A 201 -0.83 -5.98 12.38
N GLY A 202 -0.84 -7.19 11.82
CA GLY A 202 -1.99 -8.11 11.84
C GLY A 202 -2.14 -8.90 13.14
N ARG A 203 -1.23 -8.74 14.10
CA ARG A 203 -1.27 -9.50 15.37
C ARG A 203 -2.38 -8.98 16.28
N GLY A 204 -3.50 -9.71 16.30
CA GLY A 204 -4.35 -9.76 17.47
C GLY A 204 -3.56 -10.31 18.66
N ARG A 205 -3.85 -9.81 19.87
CA ARG A 205 -3.32 -10.29 21.15
C ARG A 205 -3.33 -11.83 21.17
N ASP A 206 -2.17 -12.47 21.02
CA ASP A 206 -1.90 -13.86 21.41
C ASP A 206 -0.38 -14.11 21.46
N GLU A 207 0.38 -13.20 22.07
CA GLU A 207 1.73 -13.51 22.58
C GLU A 207 1.91 -12.77 23.90
N GLY A 208 1.56 -13.47 24.98
CA GLY A 208 1.76 -13.09 26.38
C GLY A 208 1.83 -14.36 27.23
#